data_AF-A0A2J0MXY5-F1
#
_entry.id   AF-A0A2J0MXY5-F1
#
_cell.length_a   1.000
_cell.length_b   1.000
_cell.length_c   1.000
_cell.angle_alpha   90.00
_cell.angle_beta   90.00
_cell.angle_gamma   90.00
#
_symmetry.space_group_name_H-M   'P 1'
#
loop_
_entity.id
_entity.type
_entity.pdbx_description
1 polymer ?
#
loop_
_entity_poly.entity_id
_entity_poly.type
_entity_poly.pdbx_seq_one_letter_code
_entity_poly.pdbx_strand_id
1 'polypeptide(L)'
;MFKKQFFISILSLSLLIPTIVSAAIKIPNPLEAETIPEIIEAIGDLIFYVGLALVTLMILIGGIMFITAAGDPQKVATANRLFFWTAIGAA
;
A
#
# COMPACT_ATOMS: atom_id res chain seq x y z
N MET A 1 6.15 15.59 -65.06
CA MET A 1 5.79 16.38 -63.86
C MET A 1 5.29 15.53 -62.69
N PHE A 2 4.52 14.46 -62.93
CA PHE A 2 3.94 13.58 -61.89
C PHE A 2 4.92 12.78 -61.02
N LYS A 3 6.09 12.34 -61.54
CA LYS A 3 7.07 11.53 -60.77
C LYS A 3 7.66 12.25 -59.55
N LYS A 4 7.92 13.56 -59.65
CA LYS A 4 8.54 14.36 -58.57
C LYS A 4 7.55 14.63 -57.43
N GLN A 5 6.28 14.87 -57.76
CA GLN A 5 5.20 15.05 -56.77
C GLN A 5 4.92 13.77 -55.97
N PHE A 6 4.99 12.62 -56.65
CA PHE A 6 4.86 11.31 -56.01
C PHE A 6 6.02 11.01 -55.04
N PHE A 7 7.26 11.34 -55.44
CA PHE A 7 8.43 11.17 -54.58
C PHE A 7 8.43 12.10 -53.36
N ILE A 8 8.01 13.36 -53.54
CA ILE A 8 7.87 14.32 -52.44
C ILE A 8 6.80 13.87 -51.45
N SER A 9 5.68 13.32 -51.93
CA SER A 9 4.61 12.80 -51.07
C SER A 9 5.07 11.61 -50.22
N ILE A 10 5.85 10.68 -50.79
CA ILE A 10 6.44 9.55 -50.07
C ILE A 10 7.46 10.02 -49.03
N LEU A 11 8.28 11.02 -49.36
CA LEU A 11 9.28 11.59 -48.45
C LEU A 11 8.64 12.36 -47.27
N SER A 12 7.54 13.07 -47.52
CA SER A 12 6.75 13.70 -46.46
C SER A 12 6.04 12.67 -45.58
N LEU A 13 5.61 11.54 -46.16
CA LEU A 13 4.98 10.46 -45.41
C LEU A 13 5.99 9.69 -44.55
N SER A 14 7.23 9.51 -45.01
CA SER A 14 8.28 8.85 -44.23
C SER A 14 8.73 9.65 -43.00
N LEU A 15 8.58 10.97 -43.04
CA LEU A 15 8.94 11.88 -41.93
C LEU A 15 7.91 11.83 -40.77
N LEU A 16 6.71 11.32 -41.02
CA LEU A 16 5.64 11.12 -40.01
C LEU A 16 5.66 9.73 -39.35
N ILE A 17 6.48 8.79 -39.83
CA ILE A 17 6.62 7.44 -39.25
C ILE A 17 7.28 7.44 -37.85
N PRO A 18 8.33 8.23 -37.54
CA PRO A 18 9.01 8.12 -36.25
C PRO A 18 8.16 8.57 -35.05
N THR A 19 7.07 9.32 -35.25
CA THR A 19 6.19 9.76 -34.15
C THR A 19 5.26 8.66 -33.63
N ILE A 20 5.17 7.51 -34.30
CA ILE A 20 4.33 6.37 -33.88
C ILE A 20 5.13 5.38 -33.01
N VAL A 21 6.47 5.44 -33.05
CA VAL A 21 7.37 4.44 -32.42
C VAL A 21 7.95 4.95 -31.09
N SER A 22 7.11 5.53 -30.24
CA SER A 22 7.50 5.84 -28.85
C SER A 22 6.39 5.46 -27.88
N ALA A 23 5.99 4.20 -27.94
CA ALA A 23 5.40 3.55 -26.77
C ALA A 23 6.53 3.21 -25.80
N ALA A 24 6.97 4.21 -25.03
CA ALA A 24 7.81 3.96 -23.87
C ALA A 24 7.00 3.11 -22.90
N ILE A 25 7.37 1.83 -22.76
CA ILE A 25 6.82 0.94 -21.73
C ILE A 25 7.33 1.50 -20.39
N LYS A 26 6.52 2.36 -19.78
CA LYS A 26 6.76 2.81 -18.41
C LYS A 26 6.39 1.62 -17.52
N ILE A 27 7.38 1.02 -16.87
CA ILE A 27 7.14 0.14 -15.74
C ILE A 27 6.83 1.08 -14.57
N PRO A 28 5.56 1.24 -14.15
CA PRO A 28 5.26 2.07 -13.01
C PRO A 28 5.94 1.48 -11.78
N ASN A 29 6.47 2.34 -10.91
CA ASN A 29 7.03 1.88 -9.64
C ASN A 29 5.90 1.20 -8.84
N PRO A 30 5.97 -0.11 -8.54
CA PRO A 30 4.92 -0.81 -7.79
C PRO A 30 4.83 -0.34 -6.33
N LEU A 31 5.82 0.42 -5.86
CA LEU A 31 5.84 1.02 -4.53
C LEU A 31 5.24 2.44 -4.52
N GLU A 32 4.92 3.01 -5.69
CA GLU A 32 4.44 4.38 -5.93
C GLU A 32 5.31 5.51 -5.36
N ALA A 33 6.34 5.19 -4.56
CA ALA A 33 7.23 6.14 -3.94
C ALA A 33 8.26 6.70 -4.93
N GLU A 34 8.30 8.02 -5.09
CA GLU A 34 9.26 8.73 -5.93
C GLU A 34 10.52 9.13 -5.14
N THR A 35 10.45 9.09 -3.80
CA THR A 35 11.51 9.58 -2.89
C THR A 35 11.76 8.66 -1.68
N ILE A 36 12.96 8.74 -1.08
CA ILE A 36 13.32 7.96 0.13
C ILE A 36 12.35 8.21 1.32
N PRO A 37 11.90 9.45 1.61
CA PRO A 37 10.94 9.71 2.68
C PRO A 37 9.61 8.99 2.49
N GLU A 38 9.11 8.93 1.25
CA GLU A 38 7.83 8.31 0.92
C GLU A 38 7.84 6.79 1.15
N ILE A 39 8.99 6.15 0.99
CA ILE A 39 9.18 4.74 1.36
C ILE A 39 9.06 4.55 2.88
N ILE A 40 9.61 5.48 3.67
CA ILE A 40 9.54 5.42 5.13
C ILE A 40 8.10 5.63 5.60
N GLU A 41 7.37 6.55 4.97
CA GLU A 41 5.94 6.77 5.22
C GLU A 41 5.12 5.53 4.90
N ALA A 42 5.32 4.92 3.73
CA ALA A 42 4.62 3.70 3.34
C ALA A 42 4.88 2.51 4.29
N ILE A 43 6.11 2.38 4.81
CA ILE A 43 6.44 1.37 5.83
C ILE A 43 5.75 1.70 7.16
N GLY A 44 5.75 2.98 7.56
CA GLY A 44 5.04 3.45 8.75
C GLY A 44 3.55 3.14 8.69
N ASP A 45 2.91 3.45 7.57
CA ASP A 45 1.49 3.16 7.33
C ASP A 45 1.21 1.67 7.38
N LEU A 46 2.06 0.84 6.76
CA LEU A 46 1.90 -0.61 6.80
C LEU A 46 1.97 -1.14 8.24
N ILE A 47 2.94 -0.69 9.05
CA ILE A 47 3.04 -1.07 10.46
C ILE A 47 1.81 -0.60 11.23
N PHE A 48 1.31 0.60 10.96
CA PHE A 48 0.12 1.15 11.59
C PHE A 48 -1.14 0.33 11.28
N TYR A 49 -1.38 0.00 10.01
CA TYR A 49 -2.54 -0.83 9.62
C TYR A 49 -2.48 -2.24 10.21
N VAL A 50 -1.30 -2.85 10.24
CA VAL A 50 -1.10 -4.16 10.88
C VAL A 50 -1.32 -4.06 12.38
N GLY A 51 -0.79 -3.02 13.02
CA GLY A 51 -1.01 -2.73 14.44
C GLY A 51 -2.49 -2.55 14.77
N LEU A 52 -3.24 -1.79 13.97
CA LEU A 52 -4.67 -1.58 14.13
C LEU A 52 -5.46 -2.90 14.07
N ALA A 53 -5.13 -3.78 13.12
CA ALA A 53 -5.74 -5.10 13.02
C ALA A 53 -5.43 -5.96 14.27
N LEU A 54 -4.18 -5.95 14.75
CA LEU A 54 -3.78 -6.67 15.95
C LEU A 54 -4.48 -6.17 17.20
N VAL A 55 -4.55 -4.84 17.40
CA VAL A 55 -5.25 -4.21 18.54
C VAL A 55 -6.71 -4.68 18.59
N THR A 56 -7.39 -4.69 17.45
CA THR A 56 -8.78 -5.15 17.35
C THR A 56 -8.91 -6.61 17.80
N LEU A 57 -8.01 -7.49 17.36
CA LEU A 57 -7.99 -8.90 17.78
C LEU A 57 -7.70 -9.06 19.28
N MET A 58 -6.75 -8.30 19.83
CA MET A 58 -6.40 -8.37 21.25
C MET A 58 -7.56 -7.92 22.13
N ILE A 59 -8.32 -6.90 21.73
CA ILE A 59 -9.53 -6.47 22.44
C ILE A 59 -10.58 -7.58 22.44
N LEU A 60 -10.81 -8.26 21.31
CA LEU A 60 -11.74 -9.38 21.22
C LEU A 60 -11.33 -10.53 22.14
N ILE A 61 -10.05 -10.91 22.12
CA ILE A 61 -9.51 -11.98 22.98
C ILE A 61 -9.65 -11.59 24.45
N GLY A 62 -9.31 -10.34 24.81
CA GLY A 62 -9.48 -9.82 26.17
C GLY A 62 -10.95 -9.83 26.62
N GLY A 63 -11.87 -9.46 25.73
CA GLY A 63 -13.30 -9.49 25.99
C GLY A 63 -13.81 -10.90 26.27
N ILE A 64 -13.43 -11.87 25.44
CA ILE A 64 -13.80 -13.29 25.64
C ILE A 64 -13.20 -13.81 26.95
N MET A 65 -11.93 -13.52 27.24
CA MET A 65 -11.26 -13.91 28.48
C MET A 65 -11.95 -13.31 29.71
N PHE A 66 -12.40 -12.07 29.62
CA PHE A 66 -13.11 -11.38 30.70
C PHE A 66 -14.48 -12.01 30.99
N ILE A 67 -15.26 -12.32 29.95
CA ILE A 67 -16.57 -12.95 30.09
C ILE A 67 -16.44 -14.40 30.63
N THR A 68 -15.46 -15.15 30.12
CA THR A 68 -15.23 -16.56 30.52
C THR A 68 -14.53 -16.71 31.87
N ALA A 69 -14.09 -15.62 32.50
CA ALA A 69 -13.43 -15.65 33.79
C ALA A 69 -14.35 -16.14 34.92
N ALA A 70 -15.68 -15.98 34.80
CA ALA A 70 -16.67 -16.47 35.77
C ALA A 70 -16.38 -16.08 37.24
N GLY A 71 -15.75 -14.92 37.46
CA GLY A 71 -15.38 -14.43 38.80
C GLY A 71 -14.02 -14.92 39.32
N ASP A 72 -13.25 -15.67 38.52
CA ASP A 72 -11.86 -16.04 38.86
C ASP A 72 -10.95 -14.80 38.83
N PRO A 73 -10.40 -14.37 40.00
CA PRO A 73 -9.60 -13.16 40.08
C PRO A 73 -8.31 -13.24 39.26
N GLN A 74 -7.74 -14.42 39.03
CA GLN A 74 -6.55 -14.56 38.18
C GLN A 74 -6.87 -14.25 36.73
N LYS A 75 -7.95 -14.83 36.20
CA LYS A 75 -8.35 -14.62 34.80
C LYS A 75 -8.75 -13.18 34.52
N VAL A 76 -9.45 -12.55 35.48
CA VAL A 76 -9.80 -11.12 35.38
C VAL A 76 -8.54 -10.25 35.40
N ALA A 77 -7.56 -10.55 36.25
CA ALA A 77 -6.29 -9.82 36.28
C ALA A 77 -5.53 -9.98 34.95
N THR A 78 -5.52 -11.17 34.35
CA THR A 78 -4.90 -11.42 33.04
C THR A 78 -5.60 -10.63 31.93
N ALA A 79 -6.93 -10.62 31.88
CA ALA A 79 -7.69 -9.85 30.90
C ALA A 79 -7.42 -8.34 31.01
N ASN A 80 -7.38 -7.80 32.23
CA ASN A 80 -7.04 -6.39 32.47
C ASN A 80 -5.62 -6.04 32.04
N ARG A 81 -4.65 -6.92 32.33
CA ARG A 81 -3.27 -6.75 31.87
C ARG A 81 -3.21 -6.76 30.34
N LEU A 82 -3.97 -7.65 29.68
CA LEU A 82 -4.04 -7.70 28.23
C LEU A 82 -4.59 -6.39 27.64
N PHE A 83 -5.69 -5.85 28.20
CA PHE A 83 -6.22 -4.56 27.78
C PHE A 83 -5.23 -3.42 27.99
N PHE A 84 -4.50 -3.39 29.11
CA PHE A 84 -3.50 -2.37 29.39
C PHE A 84 -2.37 -2.38 28.35
N TRP A 85 -1.81 -3.56 28.03
CA TRP A 85 -0.78 -3.69 27.01
C TRP A 85 -1.32 -3.38 25.60
N THR A 86 -2.58 -3.72 25.33
CA THR A 86 -3.24 -3.38 24.07
C THR A 86 -3.42 -1.86 23.92
N ALA A 87 -3.79 -1.17 24.99
CA ALA A 87 -3.93 0.29 25.01
C ALA A 87 -2.58 0.99 24.85
N ILE A 88 -1.52 0.47 25.47
CA ILE A 88 -0.15 0.98 25.27
C ILE A 88 0.30 0.77 23.83
N GLY A 89 0.04 -0.40 23.25
CA GLY A 89 0.43 -0.69 21.86
C GLY A 89 -0.37 0.09 20.82
N ALA A 90 -1.53 0.64 21.20
CA ALA A 90 -2.40 1.43 20.34
C ALA A 90 -2.09 2.95 20.38
N ALA A 91 -1.36 3.42 21.40
CA ALA A 91 -1.00 4.82 21.61
C ALA A 91 0.39 5.13 21.06
#